data_AF-A0A931CZT6-F1
#
_entry.id   AF-A0A931CZT6-F1
#
_cell.length_a   1.000
_cell.length_b   1.000
_cell.length_c   1.000
_cell.angle_alpha   90.00
_cell.angle_beta   90.00
_cell.angle_gamma   90.00
#
_symmetry.space_group_name_H-M   'P 1'
#
loop_
_entity.id
_entity.type
_entity.pdbx_description
1 polymer ?
#
loop_
_entity_poly.entity_id
_entity_poly.type
_entity_poly.pdbx_seq_one_letter_code
_entity_poly.pdbx_strand_id
1 'polypeptide(L)'
;MKYPYIAYCKDIDIKPVFKGLTRDPLIVDLSVGSEVFNAVDITNQPAFQRWLDQTMQNQHTWGLASYLEDRETILSRYPQMKEEQRYFHLGLDIIVPLGTPVCAPLDSVVQESGYEEGPGNYGGNVLLRHDSPKFDTFYSLYGHLNKEKLPAPGDQFAPGEVFAYIGDFHENGNWFYHT
;
A
#
# COMPACT_ATOMS: atom_id res chain seq x y z
N MET A 1 -1.54 10.95 -30.02
CA MET A 1 -2.28 9.74 -29.59
C MET A 1 -1.89 9.49 -28.16
N LYS A 2 -2.83 9.54 -27.20
CA LYS A 2 -2.56 9.17 -25.80
C LYS A 2 -2.33 7.65 -25.79
N TYR A 3 -1.16 7.22 -25.35
CA TYR A 3 -0.84 5.80 -25.32
C TYR A 3 -1.52 5.21 -24.08
N PRO A 4 -2.44 4.22 -24.20
CA PRO A 4 -3.22 3.74 -23.06
C PRO A 4 -2.36 3.00 -22.02
N TYR A 5 -1.10 2.71 -22.37
CA TYR A 5 -0.15 2.03 -21.52
C TYR A 5 1.07 2.94 -21.29
N ILE A 6 1.01 3.73 -20.21
CA ILE A 6 2.09 4.65 -19.83
C ILE A 6 3.44 3.94 -19.68
N ALA A 7 3.43 2.68 -19.25
CA ALA A 7 4.63 1.87 -19.05
C ALA A 7 5.38 1.52 -20.35
N TYR A 8 4.74 1.62 -21.51
CA TYR A 8 5.40 1.40 -22.81
C TYR A 8 5.78 2.71 -23.51
N CYS A 9 5.50 3.86 -22.91
CA CYS A 9 5.92 5.14 -23.44
C CYS A 9 7.38 5.42 -23.06
N LYS A 10 8.28 5.39 -24.04
CA LYS A 10 9.72 5.68 -23.87
C LYS A 10 10.04 7.06 -23.29
N ASP A 11 9.08 7.99 -23.37
CA ASP A 11 9.24 9.35 -22.86
C ASP A 11 8.68 9.50 -21.43
N ILE A 12 8.19 8.43 -20.83
CA ILE A 12 7.72 8.39 -19.44
C ILE A 12 8.72 7.56 -18.64
N ASP A 13 9.38 8.19 -17.68
CA ASP A 13 10.32 7.52 -16.77
C ASP A 13 9.57 7.11 -15.50
N ILE A 14 9.13 5.86 -15.45
CA ILE A 14 8.47 5.29 -14.26
C ILE A 14 9.54 4.82 -13.28
N LYS A 15 9.47 5.31 -12.05
CA LYS A 15 10.33 4.87 -10.94
C LYS A 15 9.60 3.89 -10.03
N PRO A 16 10.33 3.00 -9.34
CA PRO A 16 9.70 2.09 -8.38
C PRO A 16 9.20 2.88 -7.17
N VAL A 17 8.05 2.45 -6.63
CA VAL A 17 7.47 2.98 -5.37
C VAL A 17 8.41 2.73 -4.19
N PHE A 18 9.15 1.62 -4.22
CA PHE A 18 10.15 1.28 -3.20
C PHE A 18 11.51 1.04 -3.83
N LYS A 19 12.55 1.63 -3.24
CA LYS A 19 13.93 1.40 -3.68
C LYS A 19 14.45 0.10 -3.08
N GLY A 20 15.14 -0.69 -3.89
CA GLY A 20 15.90 -1.85 -3.41
C GLY A 20 15.06 -3.07 -3.05
N LEU A 21 13.80 -3.16 -3.47
CA LEU A 21 13.08 -4.44 -3.45
C LEU A 21 13.75 -5.38 -4.45
N THR A 22 14.18 -6.54 -3.98
CA THR A 22 14.88 -7.54 -4.79
C THR A 22 14.29 -8.92 -4.54
N ARG A 23 14.52 -9.85 -5.47
CA ARG A 23 13.96 -11.22 -5.43
C ARG A 23 12.43 -11.24 -5.57
N ASP A 24 11.91 -12.44 -5.74
CA ASP A 24 10.48 -12.67 -5.75
C ASP A 24 9.89 -12.37 -4.36
N PRO A 25 8.70 -11.73 -4.30
CA PRO A 25 8.04 -11.45 -3.04
C PRO A 25 7.57 -12.74 -2.36
N LEU A 26 7.42 -12.68 -1.03
CA LEU A 26 6.52 -13.60 -0.34
C LEU A 26 5.09 -13.28 -0.77
N ILE A 27 4.42 -14.21 -1.47
CA ILE A 27 3.00 -14.05 -1.77
C ILE A 27 2.20 -14.39 -0.52
N VAL A 28 1.39 -13.43 -0.07
CA VAL A 28 0.54 -13.56 1.12
C VAL A 28 -0.91 -13.50 0.64
N ASP A 29 -1.50 -14.66 0.43
CA ASP A 29 -2.91 -14.76 0.04
C ASP A 29 -3.80 -14.51 1.27
N LEU A 30 -4.52 -13.38 1.27
CA LEU A 30 -5.48 -13.01 2.31
C LEU A 30 -6.93 -13.33 1.91
N SER A 31 -7.14 -14.07 0.83
CA SER A 31 -8.45 -14.45 0.32
C SER A 31 -9.11 -15.55 1.16
N VAL A 32 -10.44 -15.59 1.21
CA VAL A 32 -11.22 -16.66 1.85
C VAL A 32 -10.68 -18.06 1.46
N GLY A 33 -10.39 -18.87 2.47
CA GLY A 33 -9.89 -20.25 2.29
C GLY A 33 -8.37 -20.39 2.22
N SER A 34 -7.60 -19.30 2.27
CA SER A 34 -6.14 -19.33 2.31
C SER A 34 -5.59 -20.13 3.50
N GLU A 35 -4.45 -20.79 3.30
CA GLU A 35 -3.76 -21.54 4.37
C GLU A 35 -3.19 -20.61 5.46
N VAL A 36 -3.05 -19.31 5.19
CA VAL A 36 -2.52 -18.34 6.16
C VAL A 36 -3.35 -18.31 7.44
N PHE A 37 -4.68 -18.50 7.34
CA PHE A 37 -5.58 -18.51 8.50
C PHE A 37 -5.38 -19.71 9.41
N ASN A 38 -4.74 -20.79 8.92
CA ASN A 38 -4.37 -21.95 9.74
C ASN A 38 -3.02 -21.75 10.42
N ALA A 39 -2.15 -20.90 9.85
CA ALA A 39 -0.79 -20.67 10.33
C ALA A 39 -0.71 -19.60 11.42
N VAL A 40 -1.54 -18.56 11.33
CA VAL A 40 -1.47 -17.39 12.22
C VAL A 40 -2.83 -16.70 12.38
N ASP A 41 -3.09 -16.19 13.58
CA ASP A 41 -4.22 -15.30 13.82
C ASP A 41 -3.92 -13.91 13.23
N ILE A 42 -4.35 -13.71 11.99
CA ILE A 42 -4.21 -12.45 11.25
C ILE A 42 -4.98 -11.28 11.89
N THR A 43 -5.88 -11.55 12.84
CA THR A 43 -6.67 -10.51 13.50
C THR A 43 -5.88 -9.84 14.62
N ASN A 44 -4.81 -10.50 15.07
CA ASN A 44 -3.77 -9.93 15.90
C ASN A 44 -2.64 -9.41 15.00
N GLN A 45 -2.77 -8.18 14.53
CA GLN A 45 -1.88 -7.56 13.54
C GLN A 45 -0.40 -7.53 13.98
N PRO A 46 -0.06 -7.26 15.27
CA PRO A 46 1.31 -7.45 15.74
C PRO A 46 1.83 -8.90 15.69
N ALA A 47 0.97 -9.89 15.94
CA ALA A 47 1.35 -11.30 15.80
C ALA A 47 1.54 -11.68 14.34
N PHE A 48 0.65 -11.19 13.47
CA PHE A 48 0.74 -11.39 12.03
C PHE A 48 2.00 -10.78 11.43
N GLN A 49 2.37 -9.55 11.81
CA GLN A 49 3.62 -8.94 11.39
C GLN A 49 4.84 -9.76 11.80
N ARG A 50 4.88 -10.26 13.05
CA ARG A 50 5.97 -11.14 13.49
C ARG A 50 6.05 -12.42 12.67
N TRP A 51 4.91 -13.00 12.30
CA TRP A 51 4.86 -14.17 11.44
C TRP A 51 5.36 -13.86 10.02
N LEU A 52 4.97 -12.70 9.46
CA LEU A 52 5.47 -12.22 8.16
C LEU A 52 6.99 -12.04 8.19
N ASP A 53 7.52 -11.35 9.20
CA ASP A 53 8.96 -11.11 9.36
C ASP A 53 9.75 -12.42 9.47
N GLN A 54 9.24 -13.38 10.24
CA GLN A 54 9.84 -14.71 10.40
C GLN A 54 9.79 -15.52 9.10
N THR A 55 8.68 -15.47 8.37
CA THR A 55 8.49 -16.21 7.12
C THR A 55 9.35 -15.64 6.00
N MET A 56 9.51 -14.32 5.94
CA MET A 56 10.37 -13.66 4.96
C MET A 56 11.87 -13.82 5.31
N GLN A 57 12.22 -14.08 6.57
CA GLN A 57 13.59 -14.07 7.04
C GLN A 57 14.53 -14.93 6.18
N ASN A 58 15.59 -14.32 5.64
CA ASN A 58 16.59 -14.91 4.75
C ASN A 58 16.09 -15.39 3.37
N GLN A 59 14.79 -15.35 3.10
CA GLN A 59 14.19 -15.84 1.86
C GLN A 59 13.74 -14.69 0.95
N HIS A 60 13.04 -13.71 1.52
CA HIS A 60 12.42 -12.60 0.81
C HIS A 60 12.86 -11.25 1.39
N THR A 61 12.83 -10.19 0.59
CA THR A 61 13.08 -8.81 1.08
C THR A 61 11.81 -7.98 1.15
N TRP A 62 10.69 -8.54 0.70
CA TRP A 62 9.38 -7.91 0.62
C TRP A 62 8.30 -8.97 0.40
N GLY A 63 7.05 -8.60 0.63
CA GLY A 63 5.88 -9.44 0.36
C GLY A 63 4.83 -8.73 -0.48
N LEU A 64 3.87 -9.49 -0.98
CA LEU A 64 2.77 -9.00 -1.79
C LEU A 64 1.48 -9.71 -1.39
N ALA A 65 0.46 -8.95 -1.01
CA ALA A 65 -0.93 -9.42 -1.00
C ALA A 65 -1.66 -8.80 -2.20
N SER A 66 -2.40 -9.63 -2.93
CA SER A 66 -2.76 -9.32 -4.32
C SER A 66 -4.00 -8.44 -4.46
N TYR A 67 -4.16 -7.87 -5.65
CA TYR A 67 -5.39 -7.21 -6.08
C TYR A 67 -6.53 -8.23 -6.26
N LEU A 68 -7.76 -7.82 -5.91
CA LEU A 68 -8.99 -8.62 -5.96
C LEU A 68 -9.04 -9.83 -5.03
N GLU A 69 -8.26 -9.82 -3.95
CA GLU A 69 -8.45 -10.81 -2.88
C GLU A 69 -9.82 -10.63 -2.22
N ASP A 70 -10.56 -11.72 -2.09
CA ASP A 70 -11.80 -11.77 -1.31
C ASP A 70 -11.44 -11.85 0.17
N ARG A 71 -11.40 -10.71 0.85
CA ARG A 71 -11.00 -10.61 2.25
C ARG A 71 -12.18 -10.64 3.22
N GLU A 72 -13.31 -11.26 2.87
CA GLU A 72 -14.50 -11.31 3.74
C GLU A 72 -14.18 -11.80 5.16
N THR A 73 -13.31 -12.81 5.31
CA THR A 73 -12.90 -13.35 6.62
C THR A 73 -12.24 -12.29 7.52
N ILE A 74 -11.62 -11.27 6.94
CA ILE A 74 -10.94 -10.17 7.63
C ILE A 74 -11.88 -8.97 7.77
N LEU A 75 -12.41 -8.51 6.62
CA LEU A 75 -13.07 -7.23 6.49
C LEU A 75 -14.48 -7.22 7.08
N SER A 76 -15.19 -8.35 7.11
CA SER A 76 -16.55 -8.44 7.69
C SER A 76 -16.63 -8.13 9.20
N ARG A 77 -15.47 -8.05 9.87
CA ARG A 77 -15.35 -7.69 11.29
C ARG A 77 -15.42 -6.19 11.54
N TYR A 78 -15.12 -5.38 10.53
CA TYR A 78 -15.16 -3.92 10.63
C TYR A 78 -16.57 -3.43 10.30
N PRO A 79 -17.25 -2.69 11.20
CA PRO A 79 -18.65 -2.29 11.02
C PRO A 79 -18.91 -1.60 9.67
N GLN A 80 -18.01 -0.68 9.27
CA GLN A 80 -18.09 0.06 8.01
C GLN A 80 -18.03 -0.85 6.78
N MET A 81 -17.11 -1.82 6.79
CA MET A 81 -16.96 -2.76 5.68
C MET A 81 -18.14 -3.71 5.58
N LYS A 82 -18.68 -4.14 6.72
CA LYS A 82 -19.86 -4.99 6.80
C LYS A 82 -21.12 -4.29 6.30
N GLU A 83 -21.31 -3.03 6.66
CA GLU A 83 -22.46 -2.23 6.21
C GLU A 83 -22.42 -2.03 4.68
N GLU A 84 -21.24 -1.73 4.15
CA GLU A 84 -21.04 -1.46 2.71
C GLU A 84 -20.81 -2.71 1.85
N GLN A 85 -20.73 -3.90 2.47
CA GLN A 85 -20.37 -5.17 1.80
C GLN A 85 -19.06 -5.07 1.00
N ARG A 86 -18.07 -4.36 1.56
CA ARG A 86 -16.77 -4.09 0.93
C ARG A 86 -15.76 -5.12 1.41
N TYR A 87 -15.71 -6.26 0.72
CA TYR A 87 -14.83 -7.39 1.07
C TYR A 87 -13.73 -7.65 0.05
N PHE A 88 -13.88 -7.16 -1.18
CA PHE A 88 -12.83 -7.28 -2.19
C PHE A 88 -11.77 -6.20 -1.99
N HIS A 89 -10.51 -6.63 -1.93
CA HIS A 89 -9.38 -5.70 -1.86
C HIS A 89 -9.11 -5.09 -3.24
N LEU A 90 -9.46 -3.82 -3.42
CA LEU A 90 -9.26 -3.10 -4.69
C LEU A 90 -7.89 -2.40 -4.80
N GLY A 91 -7.03 -2.57 -3.79
CA GLY A 91 -5.61 -2.22 -3.83
C GLY A 91 -4.74 -3.46 -3.99
N LEU A 92 -3.44 -3.30 -3.76
CA LEU A 92 -2.51 -4.38 -3.48
C LEU A 92 -1.67 -3.95 -2.29
N ASP A 93 -1.16 -4.89 -1.50
CA ASP A 93 -0.32 -4.55 -0.35
C ASP A 93 1.12 -4.88 -0.67
N ILE A 94 1.98 -3.87 -0.69
CA ILE A 94 3.44 -4.08 -0.78
C ILE A 94 3.99 -4.15 0.64
N ILE A 95 4.28 -5.37 1.10
CA ILE A 95 4.74 -5.63 2.47
C ILE A 95 6.24 -5.32 2.57
N VAL A 96 6.58 -4.38 3.43
CA VAL A 96 7.94 -3.87 3.64
C VAL A 96 8.16 -3.50 5.11
N PRO A 97 9.42 -3.36 5.57
CA PRO A 97 9.69 -2.97 6.96
C PRO A 97 9.08 -1.61 7.34
N LEU A 98 8.81 -1.44 8.64
CA LEU A 98 8.41 -0.14 9.23
C LEU A 98 9.40 0.96 8.84
N GLY A 99 8.88 2.16 8.53
CA GLY A 99 9.69 3.32 8.18
C GLY A 99 10.35 3.24 6.81
N THR A 100 10.04 2.23 5.99
CA THR A 100 10.54 2.15 4.62
C THR A 100 10.09 3.39 3.83
N PRO A 101 10.99 4.09 3.10
CA PRO A 101 10.62 5.24 2.28
C PRO A 101 9.75 4.84 1.08
N VAL A 102 8.68 5.61 0.85
CA VAL A 102 7.76 5.48 -0.29
C VAL A 102 8.07 6.59 -1.30
N CYS A 103 8.30 6.19 -2.55
CA CYS A 103 8.74 7.07 -3.62
C CYS A 103 7.63 7.31 -4.64
N ALA A 104 7.58 8.51 -5.21
CA ALA A 104 6.64 8.84 -6.27
C ALA A 104 7.04 8.08 -7.55
N PRO A 105 6.15 7.27 -8.16
CA PRO A 105 6.50 6.52 -9.37
C PRO A 105 6.60 7.41 -10.62
N LEU A 106 5.98 8.59 -10.57
CA LEU A 106 5.86 9.56 -11.66
C LEU A 106 5.90 10.97 -11.07
N ASP A 107 6.03 11.97 -11.95
CA ASP A 107 5.72 13.36 -11.60
C ASP A 107 4.33 13.40 -10.95
N SER A 108 4.24 14.06 -9.81
CA SER A 108 3.03 14.05 -9.01
C SER A 108 2.84 15.34 -8.23
N VAL A 109 1.57 15.64 -7.97
CA VAL A 109 1.14 16.67 -7.03
C VAL A 109 0.30 15.99 -5.96
N VAL A 110 0.55 16.30 -4.69
CA VAL A 110 -0.31 15.83 -3.59
C VAL A 110 -1.68 16.48 -3.76
N GLN A 111 -2.67 15.69 -4.13
CA GLN A 111 -4.06 16.14 -4.25
C GLN A 111 -4.67 16.26 -2.84
N GLU A 112 -4.50 15.21 -2.05
CA GLU A 112 -4.98 15.12 -0.67
C GLU A 112 -3.96 14.34 0.16
N SER A 113 -3.89 14.67 1.45
CA SER A 113 -3.06 13.98 2.43
C SER A 113 -3.73 14.13 3.78
N GLY A 114 -3.79 13.06 4.57
CA GLY A 114 -4.50 13.11 5.84
C GLY A 114 -4.27 11.90 6.71
N TYR A 115 -4.91 11.92 7.87
CA TYR A 115 -4.92 10.82 8.81
C TYR A 115 -6.36 10.38 9.03
N GLU A 116 -6.67 9.16 8.59
CA GLU A 116 -7.97 8.53 8.82
C GLU A 116 -7.89 7.65 10.08
N GLU A 117 -8.39 8.17 11.19
CA GLU A 117 -8.35 7.47 12.47
C GLU A 117 -9.30 6.27 12.49
N GLY A 118 -8.90 5.21 13.18
CA GLY A 118 -9.75 4.07 13.48
C GLY A 118 -9.16 2.73 13.02
N PRO A 119 -9.39 1.63 13.76
CA PRO A 119 -8.98 0.30 13.33
C PRO A 119 -9.63 -0.06 11.98
N GLY A 120 -8.83 -0.56 11.04
CA GLY A 120 -9.29 -0.98 9.72
C GLY A 120 -9.32 0.11 8.66
N ASN A 121 -9.09 1.37 9.04
CA ASN A 121 -9.01 2.50 8.11
C ASN A 121 -7.60 2.62 7.50
N TYR A 122 -7.39 3.61 6.63
CA TYR A 122 -6.07 3.80 6.00
C TYR A 122 -4.99 4.30 6.97
N GLY A 123 -5.37 4.95 8.07
CA GLY A 123 -4.40 5.68 8.88
C GLY A 123 -3.82 6.86 8.10
N GLY A 124 -2.51 7.09 8.20
CA GLY A 124 -1.82 8.07 7.37
C GLY A 124 -1.95 7.71 5.89
N ASN A 125 -2.45 8.65 5.08
CA ASN A 125 -2.71 8.42 3.66
C ASN A 125 -2.36 9.63 2.79
N VAL A 126 -2.03 9.34 1.53
CA VAL A 126 -1.68 10.33 0.51
C VAL A 126 -2.33 9.94 -0.81
N LEU A 127 -3.03 10.89 -1.44
CA LEU A 127 -3.56 10.80 -2.79
C LEU A 127 -2.69 11.64 -3.72
N LEU A 128 -1.92 10.98 -4.59
CA LEU A 128 -1.12 11.65 -5.61
C LEU A 128 -1.95 11.80 -6.90
N ARG A 129 -1.92 13.00 -7.49
CA ARG A 129 -2.41 13.26 -8.84
C ARG A 129 -1.24 13.20 -9.82
N HIS A 130 -1.41 12.44 -10.89
CA HIS A 130 -0.49 12.36 -12.01
C HIS A 130 -1.12 13.00 -13.22
N ASP A 131 -0.45 14.00 -13.79
CA ASP A 131 -0.93 14.70 -14.97
C ASP A 131 0.20 14.95 -15.96
N SER A 132 -0.08 14.72 -17.24
CA SER A 132 0.90 14.88 -18.32
C SER A 132 0.19 14.99 -19.67
N PRO A 133 0.73 15.76 -20.63
CA PRO A 133 0.22 15.73 -22.02
C PRO A 133 0.26 14.34 -22.69
N LYS A 134 1.00 13.38 -22.11
CA LYS A 134 1.23 12.03 -22.66
C LYS A 134 0.16 11.00 -22.26
N PHE A 135 -0.58 11.24 -21.18
CA PHE A 135 -1.59 10.31 -20.66
C PHE A 135 -2.80 11.06 -20.07
N ASP A 136 -3.88 10.34 -19.78
CA ASP A 136 -5.03 10.91 -19.07
C ASP A 136 -4.71 11.04 -17.59
N THR A 137 -5.09 12.17 -16.98
CA THR A 137 -4.90 12.40 -15.55
C THR A 137 -5.48 11.25 -14.75
N PHE A 138 -4.70 10.73 -13.81
CA PHE A 138 -5.12 9.67 -12.90
C PHE A 138 -4.55 9.89 -11.50
N TYR A 139 -5.00 9.07 -10.55
CA TYR A 139 -4.63 9.19 -9.16
C TYR A 139 -4.12 7.85 -8.62
N SER A 140 -3.18 7.90 -7.69
CA SER A 140 -2.77 6.76 -6.88
C SER A 140 -2.91 7.10 -5.40
N LEU A 141 -3.55 6.20 -4.65
CA LEU A 141 -3.76 6.31 -3.22
C LEU A 141 -2.76 5.40 -2.50
N TYR A 142 -2.11 5.93 -1.47
CA TYR A 142 -1.20 5.22 -0.59
C TYR A 142 -1.73 5.32 0.84
N GLY A 143 -1.97 4.18 1.47
CA GLY A 143 -2.40 4.09 2.86
C GLY A 143 -1.28 3.64 3.78
N HIS A 144 -1.61 3.52 5.07
CA HIS A 144 -0.77 2.88 6.08
C HIS A 144 0.58 3.57 6.31
N LEU A 145 0.60 4.89 6.12
CA LEU A 145 1.78 5.74 6.19
C LEU A 145 2.00 6.34 7.58
N ASN A 146 3.23 6.81 7.82
CA ASN A 146 3.60 7.55 9.01
C ASN A 146 2.94 8.93 9.01
N LYS A 147 2.10 9.21 10.01
CA LYS A 147 1.25 10.41 10.02
C LYS A 147 2.05 11.69 10.29
N GLU A 148 3.20 11.58 10.94
CA GLU A 148 4.07 12.73 11.27
C GLU A 148 4.91 13.18 10.07
N LYS A 149 4.98 12.36 9.01
CA LYS A 149 5.79 12.60 7.81
C LYS A 149 4.96 12.64 6.53
N LEU A 150 3.69 13.02 6.62
CA LEU A 150 2.85 13.23 5.45
C LEU A 150 3.22 14.56 4.77
N PRO A 151 3.24 14.60 3.43
CA PRO A 151 3.41 15.85 2.69
C PRO A 151 2.14 16.70 2.79
N ALA A 152 2.22 17.97 2.42
CA ALA A 152 1.08 18.87 2.37
C ALA A 152 0.36 18.83 1.00
N PRO A 153 -0.96 19.09 0.95
CA PRO A 153 -1.65 19.26 -0.33
C PRO A 153 -1.00 20.37 -1.17
N GLY A 154 -0.73 20.07 -2.43
CA GLY A 154 -0.01 20.95 -3.37
C GLY A 154 1.49 20.71 -3.47
N ASP A 155 2.09 19.93 -2.56
CA ASP A 155 3.50 19.51 -2.68
C ASP A 155 3.71 18.71 -3.98
N GLN A 156 4.90 18.84 -4.57
CA GLN A 156 5.24 18.21 -5.84
C GLN A 156 6.43 17.28 -5.66
N PHE A 157 6.37 16.12 -6.32
CA PHE A 157 7.43 15.13 -6.29
C PHE A 157 7.74 14.66 -7.72
N ALA A 158 9.02 14.70 -8.07
CA ALA A 158 9.55 14.09 -9.28
C ALA A 158 9.66 12.57 -9.11
N PRO A 159 9.72 11.79 -10.22
CA PRO A 159 9.87 10.34 -10.17
C PRO A 159 11.07 9.91 -9.31
N GLY A 160 10.81 9.05 -8.33
CA GLY A 160 11.83 8.47 -7.44
C GLY A 160 12.16 9.32 -6.20
N GLU A 161 11.53 10.48 -6.04
CA GLU A 161 11.58 11.26 -4.79
C GLU A 161 10.72 10.62 -3.71
N VAL A 162 11.20 10.66 -2.47
CA VAL A 162 10.48 10.14 -1.31
C VAL A 162 9.41 11.14 -0.90
N PHE A 163 8.15 10.71 -0.85
CA PHE A 163 7.04 11.56 -0.40
C PHE A 163 6.47 11.14 0.95
N ALA A 164 6.67 9.88 1.37
CA ALA A 164 6.15 9.35 2.63
C ALA A 164 7.00 8.19 3.16
N TYR A 165 6.61 7.65 4.31
CA TYR A 165 7.25 6.52 4.97
C TYR A 165 6.17 5.58 5.53
N ILE A 166 6.46 4.27 5.58
CA ILE A 166 5.54 3.28 6.17
C ILE A 166 5.34 3.55 7.66
N GLY A 167 4.08 3.54 8.11
CA GLY A 167 3.68 3.85 9.48
C GLY A 167 3.57 2.64 10.39
N ASP A 168 3.57 2.88 11.70
CA ASP A 168 3.37 1.83 12.71
C ASP A 168 1.88 1.56 13.04
N PHE A 169 1.62 0.56 13.88
CA PHE A 169 0.27 0.14 14.25
C PHE A 169 -0.61 1.24 14.88
N HIS A 170 -0.01 2.30 15.43
CA HIS A 170 -0.73 3.41 16.05
C HIS A 170 -1.17 4.47 15.04
N GLU A 171 -0.65 4.42 13.81
CA GLU A 171 -0.87 5.45 12.79
C GLU A 171 -1.29 4.88 11.43
N ASN A 172 -1.20 3.57 11.23
CA ASN A 172 -1.48 2.92 9.94
C ASN A 172 -2.86 2.22 9.88
N GLY A 173 -3.79 2.56 10.78
CA GLY A 173 -5.08 1.87 10.88
C GLY A 173 -5.02 0.53 11.61
N ASN A 174 -3.92 0.26 12.32
CA ASN A 174 -3.61 -1.00 12.99
C ASN A 174 -3.55 -2.18 12.03
N TRP A 175 -2.83 -2.02 10.92
CA TRP A 175 -2.52 -3.08 9.97
C TRP A 175 -1.05 -3.48 10.03
N PHE A 176 -0.69 -4.65 9.49
CA PHE A 176 0.71 -5.02 9.21
C PHE A 176 1.38 -3.97 8.32
N TYR A 177 2.71 -3.95 8.25
CA TYR A 177 3.47 -2.91 7.55
C TYR A 177 3.41 -3.09 6.03
N HIS A 178 2.68 -2.19 5.37
CA HIS A 178 2.51 -2.13 3.91
C HIS A 178 2.06 -0.72 3.48
N THR A 179 1.88 -0.52 2.17
CA THR A 179 1.14 0.60 1.57
C THR A 179 0.37 0.09 0.36
#